data_AF-Y0KHR4-F1
#
_entry.id   AF-Y0KHR4-F1
#
_cell.length_a   1.000
_cell.length_b   1.000
_cell.length_c   1.000
_cell.angle_alpha   90.00
_cell.angle_beta   90.00
_cell.angle_gamma   90.00
#
_symmetry.space_group_name_H-M   'P 1'
#
loop_
_entity.id
_entity.type
_entity.pdbx_description
1 polymer ?
#
loop_
_entity_poly.entity_id
_entity_poly.type
_entity_poly.pdbx_seq_one_letter_code
_entity_poly.pdbx_strand_id
1 'polypeptide(L)'
;MKPIFSVFRRLFARNQKEQDFSKFFGDIPQTRKQQLLQDCEKNDVSIYIDNPSEQSSGIYAELRGVASEAELEQRLNAKKAIGQSNQANTIAVIALIVSIFALVKSFL
;
A
#
# COMPACT_ATOMS: atom_id res chain seq x y z
N MET A 1 53.05 20.62 13.60
CA MET A 1 52.83 20.55 12.14
C MET A 1 51.76 19.49 11.86
N LYS A 2 50.56 19.87 11.43
CA LYS A 2 49.44 18.95 11.20
C LYS A 2 49.51 18.39 9.77
N PRO A 3 49.30 17.08 9.55
CA PRO A 3 49.46 16.50 8.22
C PRO A 3 48.29 16.90 7.31
N ILE A 4 48.64 17.54 6.20
CA ILE A 4 47.77 18.04 5.11
C ILE A 4 47.04 16.90 4.36
N PHE A 5 47.40 15.64 4.63
CA PHE A 5 46.85 14.44 3.96
C PHE A 5 45.39 14.10 4.29
N SER A 6 44.79 14.66 5.34
CA SER A 6 43.40 14.36 5.71
C SER A 6 42.35 15.06 4.84
N VAL A 7 42.73 16.14 4.14
CA VAL A 7 41.80 16.93 3.30
C VAL A 7 41.60 16.25 1.94
N PHE A 8 42.64 15.67 1.35
CA PHE A 8 42.56 14.98 0.06
C PHE A 8 41.75 13.67 0.13
N ARG A 9 41.71 12.99 1.27
CA ARG A 9 40.88 11.78 1.46
C ARG A 9 39.38 12.07 1.38
N ARG A 10 38.95 13.31 1.66
CA ARG A 10 37.53 13.72 1.58
C ARG A 10 37.10 14.16 0.18
N LEU A 11 38.03 14.45 -0.72
CA LEU A 11 37.72 14.88 -2.09
C LEU A 11 37.35 13.71 -3.02
N PHE A 12 37.82 12.49 -2.74
CA PHE A 12 37.50 11.29 -3.53
C PHE A 12 36.27 10.52 -3.03
N ALA A 13 35.62 10.94 -1.94
CA ALA A 13 34.42 10.29 -1.41
C ALA A 13 33.10 10.84 -2.00
N ARG A 14 33.18 11.76 -2.97
CA ARG A 14 32.02 12.45 -3.54
C ARG A 14 31.81 11.94 -4.97
N ASN A 15 30.72 11.20 -5.17
CA ASN A 15 30.21 10.64 -6.44
C ASN A 15 30.44 9.15 -6.69
N GLN A 16 30.33 8.30 -5.67
CA GLN A 16 29.57 7.05 -5.89
C GLN A 16 28.08 7.44 -5.90
N LYS A 17 27.62 8.08 -6.98
CA LYS A 17 26.21 7.99 -7.32
C LYS A 17 26.01 6.51 -7.64
N GLU A 18 25.37 5.77 -6.75
CA GLU A 18 24.77 4.49 -7.10
C GLU A 18 24.06 4.68 -8.43
N GLN A 19 24.62 4.05 -9.47
CA GLN A 19 24.00 4.07 -10.78
C GLN A 19 22.75 3.25 -10.64
N ASP A 20 21.62 3.93 -10.54
CA ASP A 20 20.32 3.29 -10.49
C ASP A 20 19.97 2.78 -11.89
N PHE A 21 20.31 1.52 -12.14
CA PHE A 21 20.06 0.83 -13.40
C PHE A 21 18.60 0.40 -13.58
N SER A 22 17.72 0.70 -12.61
CA SER A 22 16.28 0.38 -12.66
C SER A 22 15.58 0.91 -13.90
N LYS A 23 16.14 1.95 -14.55
CA LYS A 23 15.63 2.52 -15.81
C LYS A 23 15.93 1.68 -17.07
N PHE A 24 16.86 0.73 -16.99
CA PHE A 24 17.25 -0.14 -18.12
C PHE A 24 16.61 -1.53 -18.07
N PHE A 25 16.05 -1.90 -16.93
CA PHE A 25 15.15 -3.03 -16.83
C PHE A 25 13.79 -2.53 -17.34
N GLY A 26 13.33 -3.05 -18.49
CA GLY A 26 11.96 -2.78 -18.96
C GLY A 26 10.93 -3.19 -17.90
N ASP A 27 9.66 -2.80 -18.09
CA ASP A 27 8.56 -3.10 -17.16
C ASP A 27 8.63 -4.55 -16.69
N ILE A 28 9.14 -4.76 -15.47
CA ILE A 28 9.19 -6.07 -14.85
C ILE A 28 7.72 -6.53 -14.82
N PRO A 29 7.38 -7.73 -15.33
CA PRO A 29 6.01 -8.20 -15.28
C PRO A 29 5.59 -8.15 -13.81
N GLN A 30 4.67 -7.23 -13.49
CA GLN A 30 4.26 -7.04 -12.11
C GLN A 30 3.64 -8.34 -11.63
N THR A 31 4.30 -8.97 -10.66
CA THR A 31 3.74 -10.14 -9.99
C THR A 31 2.44 -9.73 -9.29
N ARG A 32 1.48 -10.66 -9.16
CA ARG A 32 0.19 -10.38 -8.49
C ARG A 32 0.38 -9.73 -7.11
N LYS A 33 1.35 -10.23 -6.33
CA LYS A 33 1.74 -9.61 -5.04
C LYS A 33 2.19 -8.15 -5.18
N GLN A 34 2.99 -7.80 -6.18
CA GLN A 34 3.40 -6.41 -6.41
C GLN A 34 2.23 -5.49 -6.78
N GLN A 35 1.27 -5.97 -7.56
CA GLN A 35 0.03 -5.24 -7.85
C GLN A 35 -0.77 -4.99 -6.58
N LEU A 36 -0.94 -6.02 -5.74
CA LEU A 36 -1.64 -5.92 -4.46
C LEU A 36 -0.96 -4.94 -3.50
N LEU A 37 0.37 -4.94 -3.44
CA LEU A 37 1.13 -3.98 -2.64
C LEU A 37 0.91 -2.54 -3.13
N GLN A 38 0.96 -2.32 -4.45
CA GLN A 38 0.70 -1.01 -5.04
C GLN A 38 -0.73 -0.53 -4.78
N ASP A 39 -1.71 -1.43 -4.85
CA ASP A 39 -3.11 -1.11 -4.54
C ASP A 39 -3.33 -0.85 -3.04
N CYS A 40 -2.64 -1.57 -2.16
CA CYS A 40 -2.67 -1.29 -0.72
C CYS A 40 -2.09 0.09 -0.41
N GLU A 41 -0.98 0.46 -1.04
CA GLU A 41 -0.36 1.78 -0.90
C GLU A 41 -1.32 2.89 -1.38
N LYS A 42 -1.94 2.73 -2.55
CA LYS A 42 -2.92 3.68 -3.08
C LYS A 42 -4.14 3.87 -2.17
N ASN A 43 -4.56 2.82 -1.46
CA ASN A 43 -5.75 2.85 -0.60
C ASN A 43 -5.40 3.12 0.88
N ASP A 44 -4.15 3.50 1.17
CA ASP A 44 -3.66 3.76 2.53
C ASP A 44 -4.00 2.62 3.50
N VAL A 45 -3.67 1.40 3.06
CA VAL A 45 -3.80 0.16 3.81
C VAL A 45 -2.40 -0.22 4.33
N SER A 46 -2.29 -0.47 5.64
CA SER A 46 -1.01 -0.83 6.24
C SER A 46 -0.51 -2.17 5.71
N ILE A 47 0.67 -2.13 5.10
CA ILE A 47 1.38 -3.31 4.60
C ILE A 47 2.30 -3.77 5.73
N TYR A 48 1.87 -4.77 6.50
CA TYR A 48 2.76 -5.45 7.44
C TYR A 48 3.34 -6.69 6.77
N ILE A 49 4.66 -6.69 6.58
CA ILE A 49 5.38 -7.89 6.15
C ILE A 49 5.85 -8.58 7.43
N ASP A 50 4.99 -9.43 7.98
CA ASP A 50 5.22 -10.03 9.31
C ASP A 50 6.31 -11.11 9.32
N ASN A 51 6.85 -11.51 8.16
CA ASN A 51 7.74 -12.66 8.11
C ASN A 51 9.02 -12.44 7.28
N PRO A 52 10.20 -12.27 7.92
CA PRO A 52 11.47 -12.17 7.20
C PRO A 52 11.83 -13.45 6.42
N SER A 53 11.14 -14.57 6.68
CA SER A 53 11.30 -15.82 5.93
C SER A 53 10.49 -15.88 4.62
N GLU A 54 9.77 -14.83 4.24
CA GLU A 54 9.20 -14.72 2.88
C GLU A 54 10.27 -14.71 1.78
N GLN A 55 11.51 -14.34 2.11
CA GLN A 55 12.66 -14.39 1.19
C GLN A 55 13.27 -15.80 1.09
N SER A 56 12.80 -16.77 1.88
CA SER A 56 13.33 -18.13 1.83
C SER A 56 12.83 -18.85 0.56
N SER A 57 13.69 -19.64 -0.06
CA SER A 57 13.35 -20.46 -1.22
C SER A 57 12.92 -21.87 -0.77
N GLY A 58 11.86 -22.42 -1.40
CA GLY A 58 11.37 -23.79 -1.13
C GLY A 58 9.85 -23.92 -1.22
N ILE A 59 9.32 -25.15 -1.15
CA ILE A 59 7.88 -25.46 -1.31
C ILE A 59 7.02 -24.75 -0.24
N TYR A 60 7.53 -24.61 0.98
CA TYR A 60 6.84 -23.86 2.06
C TYR A 60 6.84 -22.35 1.85
N ALA A 61 7.70 -21.81 0.97
CA ALA A 61 7.71 -20.40 0.63
C ALA A 61 6.54 -20.03 -0.29
N GLU A 62 6.16 -20.93 -1.22
CA GLU A 62 5.03 -20.71 -2.13
C GLU A 62 3.70 -20.63 -1.37
N LEU A 63 3.47 -21.55 -0.42
CA LEU A 63 2.28 -21.53 0.44
C LEU A 63 2.20 -20.27 1.32
N ARG A 64 3.35 -19.76 1.80
CA ARG A 64 3.40 -18.50 2.57
C ARG A 64 3.20 -17.27 1.70
N GLY A 65 3.73 -17.28 0.48
CA GLY A 65 3.48 -16.24 -0.52
C GLY A 65 1.98 -16.06 -0.77
N VAL A 66 1.27 -17.17 -1.00
CA VAL A 66 -0.19 -17.18 -1.17
C VAL A 66 -0.93 -16.68 0.08
N ALA A 67 -0.50 -17.07 1.28
CA ALA A 67 -1.10 -16.57 2.52
C ALA A 67 -0.94 -15.05 2.68
N SER A 68 0.22 -14.51 2.32
CA SER A 68 0.48 -13.06 2.35
C SER A 68 -0.38 -12.29 1.34
N GLU A 69 -0.58 -12.86 0.13
CA GLU A 69 -1.45 -12.26 -0.89
C GLU A 69 -2.90 -12.22 -0.42
N ALA A 70 -3.39 -13.32 0.17
CA ALA A 70 -4.74 -13.41 0.69
C ALA A 70 -4.99 -12.40 1.83
N GLU A 71 -4.01 -12.18 2.70
CA GLU A 71 -4.10 -11.18 3.75
C GLU A 71 -4.18 -9.76 3.19
N LEU A 72 -3.31 -9.43 2.22
CA LEU A 72 -3.34 -8.12 1.55
C LEU A 72 -4.69 -7.89 0.85
N GLU A 73 -5.21 -8.90 0.14
CA GLU A 73 -6.54 -8.85 -0.48
C GLU A 73 -7.65 -8.64 0.56
N GLN A 74 -7.60 -9.35 1.69
CA GLN A 74 -8.58 -9.19 2.76
C GLN A 74 -8.58 -7.77 3.33
N ARG A 75 -7.41 -7.19 3.61
CA ARG A 75 -7.28 -5.83 4.12
C ARG A 75 -7.76 -4.79 3.10
N LEU A 76 -7.40 -4.96 1.83
CA LEU A 76 -7.86 -4.10 0.73
C LEU A 76 -9.39 -4.14 0.59
N ASN A 77 -9.98 -5.33 0.63
CA ASN A 77 -11.42 -5.52 0.53
C ASN A 77 -12.15 -4.93 1.75
N ALA A 78 -11.60 -5.08 2.96
CA ALA A 78 -12.15 -4.45 4.16
C ALA A 78 -12.16 -2.93 4.04
N LYS A 79 -11.07 -2.31 3.57
CA LYS A 79 -10.99 -0.85 3.36
C LYS A 79 -12.02 -0.37 2.32
N LYS A 80 -12.16 -1.09 1.20
CA LYS A 80 -13.17 -0.80 0.17
C LYS A 80 -14.60 -0.91 0.72
N ALA A 81 -14.87 -1.96 1.51
CA ALA A 81 -16.17 -2.16 2.14
C ALA A 81 -16.53 -1.03 3.12
N ILE A 82 -15.56 -0.51 3.89
CA ILE A 82 -15.77 0.66 4.76
C ILE A 82 -16.15 1.89 3.92
N GLY A 83 -15.44 2.14 2.81
CA GLY A 83 -15.75 3.25 1.91
C GLY A 83 -17.18 3.16 1.35
N GLN A 84 -17.58 1.98 0.89
CA GLN A 84 -18.94 1.72 0.38
C GLN A 84 -20.00 1.83 1.47
N SER A 85 -19.72 1.33 2.67
CA SER A 85 -20.61 1.42 3.83
C SER A 85 -20.89 2.86 4.22
N ASN A 86 -19.85 3.71 4.22
CA ASN A 86 -20.01 5.14 4.50
C ASN A 86 -20.93 5.81 3.49
N GLN A 87 -20.77 5.54 2.19
CA GLN A 87 -21.64 6.07 1.14
C GLN A 87 -23.09 5.61 1.28
N ALA A 88 -23.30 4.32 1.55
CA ALA A 88 -24.62 3.77 1.78
C ALA A 88 -25.31 4.42 3.00
N ASN A 89 -24.54 4.68 4.06
CA ASN A 89 -25.04 5.34 5.25
C ASN A 89 -25.45 6.80 4.98
N THR A 90 -24.68 7.56 4.17
CA THR A 90 -25.08 8.92 3.78
C THR A 90 -26.38 8.93 2.99
N ILE A 91 -26.55 7.99 2.05
CA ILE A 91 -27.79 7.85 1.28
C ILE A 91 -28.97 7.51 2.21
N ALA A 92 -28.77 6.59 3.15
CA ALA A 92 -29.79 6.20 4.13
C ALA A 92 -30.23 7.39 5.00
N VAL A 93 -29.29 8.23 5.45
CA VAL A 93 -29.60 9.44 6.23
C VAL A 93 -30.42 10.43 5.41
N ILE A 94 -30.05 10.67 4.15
CA ILE A 94 -30.81 11.56 3.27
C ILE A 94 -32.23 11.03 3.06
N ALA A 95 -32.37 9.73 2.77
CA ALA A 95 -33.67 9.08 2.61
C ALA A 95 -34.53 9.19 3.87
N LEU A 96 -33.92 8.99 5.05
CA LEU A 96 -34.58 9.16 6.34
C LEU A 96 -35.13 10.59 6.50
N ILE A 97 -34.32 11.61 6.23
CA ILE A 97 -34.74 13.02 6.31
C ILE A 97 -35.93 13.29 5.39
N VAL A 98 -35.85 12.86 4.12
CA VAL A 98 -36.94 13.02 3.15
C VAL A 98 -38.22 12.34 3.64
N SER A 99 -38.10 11.13 4.20
CA SER A 99 -39.26 10.41 4.74
C SER A 99 -39.91 11.14 5.93
N ILE A 100 -39.11 11.73 6.82
CA ILE A 100 -39.62 12.52 7.95
C ILE A 100 -40.34 13.77 7.45
N PHE A 101 -39.78 14.49 6.48
CA PHE A 101 -40.44 15.65 5.89
C PHE A 101 -41.78 15.30 5.21
N ALA A 102 -41.82 14.20 4.47
CA ALA A 102 -43.05 13.71 3.85
C ALA A 102 -44.11 13.35 4.90
N LEU A 103 -43.70 12.70 5.99
CA LEU A 103 -44.58 12.33 7.09
C LEU A 103 -45.16 13.57 7.78
N VAL A 104 -44.32 14.54 8.15
CA VAL A 104 -44.76 15.80 8.79
C VAL A 104 -45.74 16.55 7.88
N LYS A 105 -45.45 16.65 6.58
CA LYS A 105 -46.35 17.28 5.61
C LYS A 105 -47.69 16.55 5.49
N SER A 106 -47.74 15.23 5.69
CA SER A 106 -48.99 14.48 5.62
C SER A 106 -49.93 14.72 6.81
N PHE A 107 -49.41 15.25 7.92
CA PHE A 107 -50.18 15.53 9.14
C PHE A 107 -50.50 17.01 9.36
N LEU A 108 -49.91 17.92 8.57
CA LEU A 108 -50.18 19.36 8.56
C LEU A 108 -51.13 19.74 7.41
#